data_AF-A0A520A4D3-F1
#
_entry.id   AF-A0A520A4D3-F1
#
_cell.length_a   1.000
_cell.length_b   1.000
_cell.length_c   1.000
_cell.angle_alpha   90.00
_cell.angle_beta   90.00
_cell.angle_gamma   90.00
#
_symmetry.space_group_name_H-M   'P 1'
#
loop_
_entity.id
_entity.type
_entity.pdbx_description
1 polymer ?
#
loop_
_entity_poly.entity_id
_entity_poly.type
_entity_poly.pdbx_seq_one_letter_code
_entity_poly.pdbx_strand_id
1 'polypeptide(L)'
;MSEIKQHAVLTYISETIKSAIADAKLEKQSDNIAVVRDGNDQIHLEQLSDGTGNITIQITDKKEILYSEDLLETLQNIEEGTESQKELYGALSSTVVVVNGLSIETDFVFQAVKDCFDTLSSSYQFVKTISKRINGLTISFQFGDHKFQLVVVNDPENVTITSDLSEVKDAKVKKTIESDVTKVQQALNKMFKE
;
A
#
# COMPACT_ATOMS: atom_id res chain seq x y z
N MET A 1 -9.65 23.85 19.67
CA MET A 1 -8.94 24.35 18.47
C MET A 1 -8.29 23.18 17.73
N SER A 2 -9.06 22.16 17.33
CA SER A 2 -8.51 20.93 16.72
C SER A 2 -9.19 20.54 15.40
N GLU A 3 -10.36 21.11 15.07
CA GLU A 3 -11.09 20.80 13.83
C GLU A 3 -10.42 21.40 12.58
N ILE A 4 -9.80 22.58 12.67
CA ILE A 4 -9.06 23.20 11.54
C ILE A 4 -7.87 22.31 11.09
N LYS A 5 -7.37 21.43 11.97
CA LYS A 5 -6.15 20.62 11.78
C LYS A 5 -6.40 19.37 10.93
N GLN A 6 -7.58 18.78 11.05
CA GLN A 6 -7.92 17.53 10.36
C GLN A 6 -8.20 17.77 8.88
N HIS A 7 -8.88 18.85 8.49
CA HIS A 7 -9.26 19.08 7.10
C HIS A 7 -8.10 19.55 6.20
N ALA A 8 -7.01 20.05 6.80
CA ALA A 8 -5.82 20.49 6.08
C ALA A 8 -5.09 19.32 5.40
N VAL A 9 -5.06 18.14 6.04
CA VAL A 9 -4.43 16.92 5.50
C VAL A 9 -5.16 16.44 4.25
N LEU A 10 -6.48 16.20 4.35
CA LEU A 10 -7.29 15.79 3.20
C LEU A 10 -7.22 16.82 2.06
N THR A 11 -7.29 18.11 2.39
CA THR A 11 -7.18 19.18 1.39
C THR A 11 -5.85 19.10 0.66
N TYR A 12 -4.74 19.04 1.39
CA TYR A 12 -3.40 18.99 0.81
C TYR A 12 -3.23 17.77 -0.11
N ILE A 13 -3.59 16.57 0.37
CA ILE A 13 -3.49 15.34 -0.42
C ILE A 13 -4.36 15.41 -1.69
N SER A 14 -5.60 15.89 -1.56
CA SER A 14 -6.51 16.01 -2.69
C SER A 14 -6.04 17.03 -3.73
N GLU A 15 -5.40 18.12 -3.30
CA GLU A 15 -4.82 19.13 -4.19
C GLU A 15 -3.54 18.63 -4.86
N THR A 16 -2.70 17.86 -4.16
CA THR A 16 -1.52 17.21 -4.75
C THR A 16 -1.93 16.25 -5.87
N ILE A 17 -2.90 15.36 -5.62
CA ILE A 17 -3.41 14.43 -6.65
C ILE A 17 -4.01 15.18 -7.84
N LYS A 18 -4.85 16.19 -7.56
CA LYS A 18 -5.46 17.02 -8.62
C LYS A 18 -4.42 17.81 -9.43
N SER A 19 -3.31 18.22 -8.82
CA SER A 19 -2.26 18.96 -9.53
C SER A 19 -1.38 18.05 -10.39
N ALA A 20 -1.30 16.76 -10.06
CA ALA A 20 -0.58 15.77 -10.85
C ALA A 20 -1.37 15.31 -12.08
N ILE A 21 -2.69 15.20 -11.99
CA ILE A 21 -3.53 14.71 -13.08
C ILE A 21 -3.97 15.90 -13.97
N ALA A 22 -3.66 15.84 -15.26
CA ALA A 22 -4.02 16.88 -16.21
C ALA A 22 -5.55 17.06 -16.30
N ASP A 23 -6.01 18.33 -16.30
CA ASP A 23 -7.44 18.71 -16.36
C ASP A 23 -8.33 18.15 -15.22
N ALA A 24 -7.73 17.59 -14.17
CA ALA A 24 -8.49 17.03 -13.06
C ALA A 24 -9.25 18.10 -12.26
N LYS A 25 -10.46 17.73 -11.84
CA LYS A 25 -11.34 18.59 -11.04
C LYS A 25 -11.45 18.06 -9.62
N LEU A 26 -11.22 18.93 -8.65
CA LEU A 26 -11.42 18.63 -7.24
C LEU A 26 -12.82 19.06 -6.81
N GLU A 27 -13.62 18.11 -6.33
CA GLU A 27 -14.92 18.32 -5.72
C GLU A 27 -14.83 17.99 -4.22
N LYS A 28 -14.95 19.01 -3.35
CA LYS A 28 -15.09 18.78 -1.91
C LYS A 28 -16.56 18.48 -1.60
N GLN A 29 -16.86 17.24 -1.22
CA GLN A 29 -18.24 16.83 -0.88
C GLN A 29 -18.58 17.12 0.58
N SER A 30 -17.58 17.02 1.46
CA SER A 30 -17.68 17.41 2.87
C SER A 30 -16.28 17.73 3.41
N ASP A 31 -16.19 18.13 4.67
CA ASP A 31 -14.89 18.41 5.29
C ASP A 31 -13.99 17.16 5.39
N ASN A 32 -14.58 15.96 5.35
CA ASN A 32 -13.86 14.68 5.41
C ASN A 32 -13.88 13.90 4.10
N ILE A 33 -14.51 14.42 3.04
CA ILE A 33 -14.65 13.72 1.77
C ILE A 33 -14.31 14.64 0.60
N ALA A 34 -13.34 14.21 -0.20
CA ALA A 34 -12.94 14.87 -1.43
C ALA A 34 -13.00 13.88 -2.60
N VAL A 35 -13.34 14.36 -3.79
CA VAL A 35 -13.34 13.57 -5.01
C VAL A 35 -12.51 14.29 -6.06
N VAL A 36 -11.49 13.62 -6.59
CA VAL A 36 -10.75 14.09 -7.75
C VAL A 36 -11.32 13.39 -8.98
N ARG A 37 -11.83 14.15 -9.94
CA ARG A 37 -12.34 13.63 -11.22
C ARG A 37 -11.33 13.81 -12.32
N ASP A 38 -11.09 12.75 -13.06
CA ASP A 38 -10.34 12.74 -14.31
C ASP A 38 -11.25 12.22 -15.44
N GLY A 39 -11.75 13.14 -16.27
CA GLY A 39 -12.74 12.81 -17.30
C GLY A 39 -14.00 12.11 -16.74
N ASN A 40 -14.16 10.82 -17.05
CA ASN A 40 -15.27 9.98 -16.59
C ASN A 40 -14.93 9.18 -15.32
N ASP A 41 -13.68 9.20 -14.91
CA ASP A 41 -13.18 8.44 -13.78
C ASP A 41 -13.02 9.34 -12.55
N GLN A 42 -12.94 8.70 -11.38
CA GLN A 42 -12.92 9.39 -10.11
C GLN A 42 -12.06 8.66 -9.08
N ILE A 43 -11.32 9.45 -8.32
CA ILE A 43 -10.56 9.06 -7.14
C ILE A 43 -11.33 9.62 -5.95
N HIS A 44 -11.83 8.74 -5.10
CA HIS A 44 -12.55 9.13 -3.89
C HIS A 44 -11.61 9.11 -2.69
N LEU A 45 -11.54 10.21 -1.95
CA LEU A 45 -10.73 10.36 -0.76
C LEU A 45 -11.65 10.58 0.44
N GLU A 46 -11.50 9.74 1.45
CA GLU A 46 -12.21 9.84 2.71
C GLU A 46 -11.21 9.91 3.85
N GLN A 47 -11.37 10.90 4.71
CA GLN A 47 -10.60 11.02 5.93
C GLN A 47 -11.32 10.37 7.10
N LEU A 48 -10.67 9.40 7.70
CA LEU A 48 -11.08 8.75 8.93
C LEU A 48 -10.20 9.22 10.07
N SER A 49 -10.79 9.42 11.25
CA SER A 49 -10.05 9.69 12.47
C SER A 49 -10.49 8.71 13.53
N ASP A 50 -9.53 8.05 14.17
CA ASP A 50 -9.78 6.96 15.12
C ASP A 50 -10.09 7.44 16.55
N GLY A 51 -10.28 8.76 16.73
CA GLY A 51 -10.52 9.38 18.04
C GLY A 51 -9.30 9.49 18.95
N THR A 52 -8.18 8.85 18.60
CA THR A 52 -6.89 8.98 19.30
C THR A 52 -5.99 10.07 18.71
N GLY A 53 -6.42 10.64 17.57
CA GLY A 53 -5.72 11.72 16.87
C GLY A 53 -4.98 11.25 15.62
N ASN A 54 -4.94 9.94 15.36
CA ASN A 54 -4.39 9.42 14.11
C ASN A 54 -5.40 9.64 12.98
N ILE A 55 -4.87 10.08 11.85
CA ILE A 55 -5.64 10.35 10.64
C ILE A 55 -5.34 9.22 9.65
N THR A 56 -6.37 8.64 9.06
CA THR A 56 -6.24 7.69 7.96
C THR A 56 -6.96 8.24 6.75
N ILE A 57 -6.26 8.32 5.63
CA ILE A 57 -6.83 8.78 4.36
C ILE A 57 -7.08 7.56 3.50
N GLN A 58 -8.35 7.19 3.36
CA GLN A 58 -8.77 6.12 2.47
C GLN A 58 -8.98 6.67 1.07
N ILE A 59 -8.19 6.18 0.13
CA ILE A 59 -8.28 6.52 -1.28
C ILE A 59 -8.83 5.32 -2.04
N THR A 60 -10.00 5.49 -2.63
CA THR A 60 -10.62 4.51 -3.52
C THR A 60 -10.44 4.97 -4.96
N ASP A 61 -9.57 4.27 -5.69
CA ASP A 61 -9.23 4.53 -7.08
C ASP A 61 -9.42 3.25 -7.90
N LYS A 62 -10.64 3.07 -8.44
CA LYS A 62 -11.03 1.84 -9.15
C LYS A 62 -10.29 1.64 -10.48
N LYS A 63 -9.67 2.69 -11.01
CA LYS A 63 -9.01 2.69 -12.31
C LYS A 63 -7.51 2.66 -12.20
N GLU A 64 -6.97 2.67 -10.98
CA GLU A 64 -5.53 2.67 -10.72
C GLU A 64 -4.84 3.85 -11.43
N ILE A 65 -5.53 5.00 -11.47
CA ILE A 65 -5.00 6.29 -11.98
C ILE A 65 -3.76 6.68 -11.17
N LEU A 66 -3.79 6.51 -9.84
CA LEU A 66 -2.65 6.80 -8.98
C LEU A 66 -1.41 5.96 -9.32
N TYR A 67 -1.61 4.72 -9.79
CA TYR A 67 -0.52 3.87 -10.25
C TYR A 67 -0.04 4.29 -11.65
N SER A 68 -0.97 4.70 -12.52
CA SER A 68 -0.66 5.13 -13.89
C SER A 68 0.14 6.44 -13.93
N GLU A 69 -0.15 7.35 -13.00
CA GLU A 69 0.49 8.67 -12.88
C GLU A 69 1.69 8.68 -11.91
N ASP A 70 2.14 7.49 -11.44
CA ASP A 70 3.29 7.33 -10.54
C ASP A 70 3.15 8.11 -9.20
N LEU A 71 1.92 8.28 -8.72
CA LEU A 71 1.64 9.14 -7.57
C LEU A 71 1.88 8.48 -6.21
N LEU A 72 2.11 7.17 -6.17
CA LEU A 72 2.26 6.45 -4.90
C LEU A 72 3.48 6.90 -4.11
N GLU A 73 4.63 7.12 -4.76
CA GLU A 73 5.84 7.61 -4.08
C GLU A 73 5.63 9.03 -3.54
N THR A 74 4.98 9.89 -4.33
CA THR A 74 4.61 11.25 -3.91
C THR A 74 3.66 11.25 -2.71
N LEU A 75 2.70 10.31 -2.68
CA LEU A 75 1.76 10.16 -1.57
C LEU A 75 2.39 9.51 -0.33
N GLN A 76 3.43 8.70 -0.49
CA GLN A 76 4.18 8.10 0.62
C GLN A 76 4.99 9.16 1.37
N ASN A 77 5.64 10.06 0.64
CA ASN A 77 6.52 11.11 1.20
C ASN A 77 5.86 12.49 1.14
N ILE A 78 4.54 12.54 1.28
CA ILE A 78 3.75 13.76 1.04
C ILE A 78 4.09 14.89 2.04
N GLU A 79 4.69 14.55 3.17
CA GLU A 79 5.21 15.49 4.17
C GLU A 79 6.48 16.22 3.73
N GLU A 80 7.32 15.67 2.84
CA GLU A 80 8.66 16.19 2.54
C GLU A 80 8.62 17.61 1.91
N GLY A 81 7.50 17.99 1.29
CA GLY A 81 7.27 19.35 0.79
C GLY A 81 6.76 20.36 1.82
N THR A 82 6.51 19.93 3.06
CA THR A 82 5.79 20.72 4.08
C THR A 82 6.62 21.01 5.32
N GLU A 83 7.93 20.71 5.33
CA GLU A 83 8.84 20.90 6.48
C GLU A 83 8.80 22.32 7.08
N SER A 84 8.63 23.33 6.21
CA SER A 84 8.49 24.74 6.62
C SER A 84 7.22 25.02 7.43
N GLN A 85 6.21 24.16 7.32
CA GLN A 85 4.93 24.20 8.01
C GLN A 85 4.86 23.08 9.06
N LYS A 86 5.60 23.22 10.16
CA LYS A 86 5.78 22.17 11.19
C LYS A 86 4.48 21.47 11.65
N GLU A 87 3.38 22.20 11.73
CA GLU A 87 2.08 21.65 12.13
C GLU A 87 1.46 20.75 11.05
N LEU A 88 1.56 21.14 9.78
CA LEU A 88 1.09 20.34 8.64
C LEU A 88 2.00 19.13 8.43
N TYR A 89 3.31 19.33 8.52
CA TYR A 89 4.31 18.27 8.47
C TYR A 89 4.01 17.18 9.51
N GLY A 90 3.85 17.56 10.79
CA GLY A 90 3.56 16.59 11.85
C GLY A 90 2.24 15.83 11.65
N ALA A 91 1.22 16.51 11.10
CA ALA A 91 -0.05 15.87 10.78
C ALA A 91 0.08 14.88 9.60
N LEU A 92 0.81 15.25 8.54
CA LEU A 92 1.06 14.38 7.38
C LEU A 92 1.94 13.18 7.75
N SER A 93 3.03 13.37 8.49
CA SER A 93 3.89 12.28 8.95
C SER A 93 3.18 11.27 9.86
N SER A 94 2.10 11.69 10.53
CA SER A 94 1.28 10.80 11.38
C SER A 94 0.07 10.22 10.64
N THR A 95 -0.11 10.55 9.35
CA THR A 95 -1.24 10.13 8.55
C THR A 95 -0.93 8.84 7.81
N VAL A 96 -1.82 7.86 7.91
CA VAL A 96 -1.73 6.62 7.12
C VAL A 96 -2.55 6.79 5.84
N VAL A 97 -1.90 6.75 4.69
CA VAL A 97 -2.57 6.75 3.38
C VAL A 97 -2.82 5.32 2.93
N VAL A 98 -4.09 5.00 2.69
CA VAL A 98 -4.57 3.67 2.30
C VAL A 98 -5.20 3.75 0.91
N VAL A 99 -4.55 3.17 -0.10
CA VAL A 99 -5.05 3.13 -1.47
C VAL A 99 -5.67 1.77 -1.76
N ASN A 100 -6.94 1.74 -2.19
CA ASN A 100 -7.67 0.51 -2.55
C ASN A 100 -7.59 -0.61 -1.48
N GLY A 101 -7.54 -0.23 -0.20
CA GLY A 101 -7.50 -1.15 0.93
C GLY A 101 -6.11 -1.65 1.36
N LEU A 102 -5.03 -1.12 0.79
CA LEU A 102 -3.64 -1.37 1.21
C LEU A 102 -2.97 -0.05 1.61
N SER A 103 -2.11 -0.05 2.63
CA SER A 103 -1.20 1.09 2.81
C SER A 103 -0.19 1.12 1.66
N ILE A 104 0.26 2.33 1.29
CA ILE A 104 1.23 2.51 0.19
C ILE A 104 2.51 1.69 0.45
N GLU A 105 3.02 1.72 1.69
CA GLU A 105 4.16 0.90 2.10
C GLU A 105 3.89 -0.61 1.89
N THR A 106 2.69 -1.09 2.24
CA THR A 106 2.34 -2.50 2.04
C THR A 106 2.26 -2.88 0.56
N ASP A 107 1.86 -1.97 -0.33
CA ASP A 107 1.88 -2.20 -1.77
C ASP A 107 3.32 -2.34 -2.29
N PHE A 108 4.22 -1.45 -1.87
CA PHE A 108 5.64 -1.55 -2.22
C PHE A 108 6.29 -2.83 -1.71
N VAL A 109 6.03 -3.19 -0.45
CA VAL A 109 6.47 -4.48 0.12
C VAL A 109 5.95 -5.63 -0.74
N PHE A 110 4.71 -5.58 -1.20
CA PHE A 110 4.14 -6.62 -2.05
C PHE A 110 4.80 -6.72 -3.43
N GLN A 111 5.09 -5.59 -4.10
CA GLN A 111 5.84 -5.63 -5.36
C GLN A 111 7.23 -6.24 -5.13
N ALA A 112 7.93 -5.81 -4.08
CA ALA A 112 9.23 -6.36 -3.71
C ALA A 112 9.17 -7.85 -3.37
N VAL A 113 8.08 -8.36 -2.79
CA VAL A 113 7.86 -9.81 -2.61
C VAL A 113 7.90 -10.52 -3.97
N LYS A 114 7.15 -10.03 -4.97
CA LYS A 114 7.12 -10.64 -6.30
C LYS A 114 8.49 -10.59 -6.95
N ASP A 115 9.16 -9.44 -6.93
CA ASP A 115 10.50 -9.27 -7.50
C ASP A 115 11.54 -10.17 -6.83
N CYS A 116 11.49 -10.33 -5.51
CA CYS A 116 12.37 -11.24 -4.79
C CYS A 116 12.13 -12.70 -5.20
N PHE A 117 10.87 -13.14 -5.34
CA PHE A 117 10.58 -14.50 -5.81
C PHE A 117 10.98 -14.73 -7.27
N ASP A 118 10.74 -13.75 -8.14
CA ASP A 118 11.15 -13.81 -9.55
C ASP A 118 12.69 -13.88 -9.68
N THR A 119 13.40 -13.09 -8.87
CA THR A 119 14.87 -13.09 -8.79
C THR A 119 15.42 -14.40 -8.24
N LEU A 120 14.75 -15.02 -7.27
CA LEU A 120 15.17 -16.30 -6.69
C LEU A 120 15.04 -17.45 -7.70
N SER A 121 13.94 -17.48 -8.46
CA SER A 121 13.72 -18.49 -9.49
C SER A 121 12.60 -18.10 -10.45
N SER A 122 12.85 -18.26 -11.74
CA SER A 122 11.84 -18.16 -12.81
C SER A 122 10.74 -19.23 -12.74
N SER A 123 10.83 -20.18 -11.81
CA SER A 123 9.78 -21.18 -11.56
C SER A 123 8.63 -20.64 -10.70
N TYR A 124 8.81 -19.52 -10.02
CA TYR A 124 7.75 -18.87 -9.26
C TYR A 124 6.87 -18.02 -10.19
N GLN A 125 5.56 -18.16 -10.05
CA GLN A 125 4.58 -17.37 -10.78
C GLN A 125 3.53 -16.84 -9.82
N PHE A 126 3.31 -15.52 -9.88
CA PHE A 126 2.18 -14.90 -9.21
C PHE A 126 0.88 -15.28 -9.93
N VAL A 127 -0.10 -15.80 -9.20
CA VAL A 127 -1.39 -16.22 -9.76
C VAL A 127 -2.45 -15.15 -9.57
N LYS A 128 -2.70 -14.75 -8.32
CA LYS A 128 -3.68 -13.71 -7.98
C LYS A 128 -3.57 -13.27 -6.52
N THR A 129 -4.11 -12.09 -6.22
CA THR A 129 -4.40 -11.67 -4.86
C THR A 129 -5.73 -12.28 -4.39
N ILE A 130 -5.72 -12.91 -3.21
CA ILE A 130 -6.89 -13.56 -2.60
C ILE A 130 -7.63 -12.58 -1.68
N SER A 131 -6.88 -11.85 -0.84
CA SER A 131 -7.45 -10.87 0.07
C SER A 131 -6.47 -9.73 0.33
N LYS A 132 -6.99 -8.53 0.62
CA LYS A 132 -6.23 -7.32 0.95
C LYS A 132 -6.68 -6.79 2.31
N ARG A 133 -5.74 -6.29 3.09
CA ARG A 133 -5.90 -5.60 4.37
C ARG A 133 -4.88 -4.48 4.44
N ILE A 134 -5.13 -3.45 5.25
CA ILE A 134 -4.29 -2.25 5.31
C ILE A 134 -2.79 -2.59 5.43
N ASN A 135 -2.45 -3.50 6.35
CA ASN A 135 -1.08 -3.91 6.64
C ASN A 135 -0.74 -5.33 6.12
N GLY A 136 -1.48 -5.86 5.16
CA GLY A 136 -1.14 -7.19 4.65
C GLY A 136 -2.08 -7.73 3.60
N LEU A 137 -1.64 -8.78 2.94
CA LEU A 137 -2.43 -9.43 1.91
C LEU A 137 -2.17 -10.92 1.83
N THR A 138 -3.15 -11.64 1.32
CA THR A 138 -3.01 -13.05 0.98
C THR A 138 -2.95 -13.19 -0.53
N ILE A 139 -1.95 -13.90 -1.02
CA ILE A 139 -1.66 -14.07 -2.45
C ILE A 139 -1.48 -15.53 -2.77
N SER A 140 -1.89 -15.92 -3.98
CA SER A 140 -1.64 -17.25 -4.50
C SER A 140 -0.42 -17.22 -5.41
N PHE A 141 0.51 -18.11 -5.14
CA PHE A 141 1.69 -18.37 -5.96
C PHE A 141 1.67 -19.78 -6.51
N GLN A 142 2.42 -19.98 -7.58
CA GLN A 142 2.67 -21.27 -8.19
C GLN A 142 4.17 -21.47 -8.33
N PHE A 143 4.67 -22.65 -7.98
CA PHE A 143 6.05 -23.08 -8.19
C PHE A 143 6.04 -24.37 -9.00
N GLY A 144 6.40 -24.28 -10.28
CA GLY A 144 6.18 -25.40 -11.22
C GLY A 144 4.69 -25.76 -11.33
N ASP A 145 4.33 -27.00 -11.00
CA ASP A 145 2.94 -27.48 -10.98
C ASP A 145 2.23 -27.32 -9.62
N HIS A 146 2.92 -26.73 -8.63
CA HIS A 146 2.42 -26.67 -7.25
C HIS A 146 1.91 -25.27 -6.90
N LYS A 147 0.63 -25.17 -6.56
CA LYS A 147 0.02 -23.94 -6.06
C LYS A 147 0.11 -23.89 -4.54
N PHE A 148 0.31 -22.69 -4.02
CA PHE A 148 0.34 -22.41 -2.59
C PHE A 148 -0.10 -20.97 -2.34
N GLN A 149 -0.28 -20.62 -1.07
CA GLN A 149 -0.62 -19.27 -0.67
C GLN A 149 0.46 -18.67 0.21
N LEU A 150 0.67 -17.37 0.07
CA LEU A 150 1.49 -16.58 0.96
C LEU A 150 0.62 -15.55 1.65
N VAL A 151 0.81 -15.41 2.95
CA VAL A 151 0.26 -14.33 3.76
C VAL A 151 1.41 -13.40 4.07
N VAL A 152 1.35 -12.19 3.53
CA VAL A 152 2.32 -11.12 3.77
C VAL A 152 1.69 -10.14 4.74
N VAL A 153 2.36 -9.89 5.86
CA VAL A 153 1.96 -8.90 6.85
C VAL A 153 3.12 -7.93 7.02
N ASN A 154 2.83 -6.65 6.85
CA ASN A 154 3.76 -5.56 7.01
C ASN A 154 3.48 -4.85 8.33
N ASP A 155 4.17 -5.27 9.38
CA ASP A 155 4.11 -4.62 10.68
C ASP A 155 5.15 -3.48 10.76
N PRO A 156 4.99 -2.51 11.67
CA PRO A 156 5.93 -1.39 11.81
C PRO A 156 7.37 -1.85 12.04
N GLU A 157 7.56 -2.94 12.81
CA GLU A 157 8.89 -3.43 13.18
C GLU A 157 9.44 -4.47 12.20
N ASN A 158 8.57 -5.21 11.50
CA ASN A 158 8.99 -6.32 10.66
C ASN A 158 7.97 -6.68 9.56
N VAL A 159 8.48 -7.15 8.43
CA VAL A 159 7.67 -7.83 7.41
C VAL A 159 7.66 -9.33 7.71
N THR A 160 6.47 -9.91 7.83
CA THR A 160 6.27 -11.35 8.07
C THR A 160 5.64 -12.01 6.85
N ILE A 161 6.21 -13.12 6.40
CA ILE A 161 5.66 -13.94 5.31
C ILE A 161 5.42 -15.35 5.81
N THR A 162 4.15 -15.77 5.80
CA THR A 162 3.77 -17.14 6.12
C THR A 162 3.33 -17.85 4.85
N SER A 163 3.77 -19.09 4.64
CA SER A 163 3.32 -19.92 3.51
C SER A 163 2.31 -20.97 3.95
N ASP A 164 1.20 -21.06 3.22
CA ASP A 164 0.27 -22.18 3.33
C ASP A 164 0.56 -23.18 2.19
N LEU A 165 1.15 -24.30 2.58
CA LEU A 165 1.59 -25.38 1.68
C LEU A 165 0.71 -26.62 1.80
N SER A 166 -0.52 -26.47 2.28
CA SER A 166 -1.45 -27.59 2.51
C SER A 166 -1.70 -28.41 1.24
N GLU A 167 -1.77 -27.75 0.08
CA GLU A 167 -1.98 -28.39 -1.22
C GLU A 167 -0.71 -28.98 -1.86
N VAL A 168 0.48 -28.62 -1.36
CA VAL A 168 1.77 -29.11 -1.87
C VAL A 168 2.09 -30.46 -1.24
N LYS A 169 2.03 -31.55 -2.02
CA LYS A 169 2.29 -32.91 -1.49
C LYS A 169 3.77 -33.28 -1.48
N ASP A 170 4.59 -32.66 -2.33
CA ASP A 170 6.01 -32.97 -2.44
C ASP A 170 6.79 -32.30 -1.29
N ALA A 171 7.45 -33.12 -0.47
CA ALA A 171 8.20 -32.67 0.70
C ALA A 171 9.48 -31.90 0.35
N LYS A 172 10.11 -32.16 -0.81
CA LYS A 172 11.26 -31.39 -1.27
C LYS A 172 10.83 -30.01 -1.71
N VAL A 173 9.74 -29.93 -2.48
CA VAL A 173 9.16 -28.64 -2.91
C VAL A 173 8.74 -27.80 -1.72
N LYS A 174 8.09 -28.40 -0.71
CA LYS A 174 7.74 -27.72 0.55
C LYS A 174 8.96 -27.05 1.19
N LYS A 175 10.03 -27.81 1.41
CA LYS A 175 11.27 -27.28 2.01
C LYS A 175 11.91 -26.18 1.18
N THR A 176 11.89 -26.31 -0.14
CA THR A 176 12.39 -25.25 -1.04
C THR A 176 11.58 -23.97 -0.86
N ILE A 177 10.25 -24.04 -0.92
CA ILE A 177 9.38 -22.88 -0.75
C ILE A 177 9.56 -22.27 0.63
N GLU A 178 9.60 -23.05 1.71
CA GLU A 178 9.82 -22.55 3.08
C GLU A 178 11.17 -21.82 3.21
N SER A 179 12.24 -22.40 2.63
CA SER A 179 13.56 -21.78 2.65
C SER A 179 13.58 -20.48 1.85
N ASP A 180 12.92 -20.45 0.70
CA ASP A 180 12.88 -19.26 -0.15
C ASP A 180 12.02 -18.17 0.47
N VAL A 181 10.87 -18.51 1.06
CA VAL A 181 10.04 -17.59 1.86
C VAL A 181 10.85 -16.95 2.97
N THR A 182 11.68 -17.72 3.67
CA THR A 182 12.55 -17.19 4.73
C THR A 182 13.57 -16.19 4.18
N LYS A 183 14.18 -16.47 3.02
CA LYS A 183 15.12 -15.55 2.36
C LYS A 183 14.42 -14.28 1.89
N VAL A 184 13.24 -14.40 1.28
CA VAL A 184 12.45 -13.24 0.83
C VAL A 184 12.08 -12.38 2.04
N GLN A 185 11.61 -13.00 3.12
CA GLN A 185 11.30 -12.27 4.35
C GLN A 185 12.53 -11.51 4.88
N GLN A 186 13.70 -12.15 4.94
CA GLN A 186 14.93 -11.48 5.38
C GLN A 186 15.33 -10.32 4.45
N ALA A 187 15.23 -10.52 3.14
CA ALA A 187 15.53 -9.48 2.16
C ALA A 187 14.62 -8.26 2.30
N LEU A 188 13.31 -8.47 2.52
CA LEU A 188 12.35 -7.39 2.70
C LEU A 188 12.55 -6.63 4.01
N ASN A 189 12.81 -7.32 5.12
CA ASN A 189 13.13 -6.64 6.37
C ASN A 189 14.38 -5.77 6.20
N LYS A 190 15.39 -6.25 5.47
CA LYS A 190 16.58 -5.46 5.17
C LYS A 190 16.34 -4.28 4.23
N MET A 191 15.33 -4.34 3.36
CA MET A 191 15.02 -3.25 2.43
C MET A 191 14.11 -2.19 3.04
N PHE A 192 13.17 -2.59 3.91
CA PHE A 192 12.08 -1.72 4.39
C PHE A 192 12.14 -1.39 5.88
N LYS A 193 12.92 -2.12 6.68
CA LYS A 193 12.92 -2.01 8.15
C LYS A 193 14.32 -1.76 8.75
N GLU A 194 15.38 -2.10 8.03
CA GLU A 194 16.79 -1.80 8.38
C GLU A 194 17.37 -0.71 7.48
#